data_AF-A0A6I1WV60-F1
#
_entry.id   AF-A0A6I1WV60-F1
#
_cell.length_a   1.000
_cell.length_b   1.000
_cell.length_c   1.000
_cell.angle_alpha   90.00
_cell.angle_beta   90.00
_cell.angle_gamma   90.00
#
_symmetry.space_group_name_H-M   'P 1'
#
loop_
_entity.id
_entity.type
_entity.pdbx_description
1 polymer ?
#
loop_
_entity_poly.entity_id
_entity_poly.type
_entity_poly.pdbx_seq_one_letter_code
_entity_poly.pdbx_strand_id
1 'polypeptide(L)'
;MNPRLAAAKALTAVLNGKASLNSSLPLQLDKVEARDRGLTQDLAFGTARWYPRLSALANKLLQKPFKAADADVEALLLVGLYQLLYTRVPAHAAIGETVGCADKLKKPWAKGLLNAVLRNAQRDSEALLAELEHDPVVRTAHPRWLQKSLKAFWPEQWEAICAANNAHPPMILRVNRRHKTRDQYLQLLAESDVQAQPCVYSRDGIVLAEACDVRNLPGFAEGWISVQDEAAQLAADLLDLAPGQRVLDA
;
A
#
# COMPACT_ATOMS: atom_id res chain seq x y z
N MET A 1 6.81 -17.92 -6.32
CA MET A 1 7.44 -16.83 -7.12
C MET A 1 8.14 -15.88 -6.15
N ASN A 2 9.26 -15.27 -6.52
CA ASN A 2 9.92 -14.27 -5.67
C ASN A 2 8.99 -13.06 -5.41
N PRO A 3 8.87 -12.55 -4.16
CA PRO A 3 8.03 -11.41 -3.83
C PRO A 3 8.30 -10.15 -4.66
N ARG A 4 9.57 -9.85 -4.93
CA ARG A 4 9.99 -8.65 -5.68
C ARG A 4 9.52 -8.74 -7.11
N LEU A 5 9.67 -9.92 -7.72
CA LEU A 5 9.20 -10.19 -9.07
C LEU A 5 7.66 -10.11 -9.17
N ALA A 6 6.95 -10.65 -8.17
CA ALA A 6 5.50 -10.60 -8.12
C ALA A 6 4.98 -9.16 -7.99
N ALA A 7 5.54 -8.38 -7.06
CA ALA A 7 5.21 -6.96 -6.89
C ALA A 7 5.53 -6.15 -8.16
N ALA A 8 6.73 -6.34 -8.75
CA ALA A 8 7.13 -5.66 -9.97
C ALA A 8 6.15 -5.95 -11.13
N LYS A 9 5.75 -7.22 -11.33
CA LYS A 9 4.78 -7.59 -12.39
C LYS A 9 3.40 -6.95 -12.18
N ALA A 10 2.92 -6.90 -10.95
CA ALA A 10 1.66 -6.23 -10.63
C ALA A 10 1.75 -4.73 -10.94
N LEU A 11 2.84 -4.09 -10.55
CA LEU A 11 3.12 -2.67 -10.81
C LEU A 11 3.32 -2.37 -12.30
N THR A 12 3.96 -3.25 -13.07
CA THR A 12 4.12 -3.06 -14.53
C THR A 12 2.79 -2.86 -15.23
N ALA A 13 1.73 -3.59 -14.82
CA ALA A 13 0.41 -3.42 -15.39
C ALA A 13 -0.20 -2.04 -15.08
N VAL A 14 0.08 -1.52 -13.88
CA VAL A 14 -0.35 -0.19 -13.43
C VAL A 14 0.41 0.91 -14.15
N LEU A 15 1.74 0.81 -14.24
CA LEU A 15 2.58 1.79 -14.94
C LEU A 15 2.23 1.92 -16.42
N ASN A 16 1.83 0.80 -17.06
CA ASN A 16 1.38 0.81 -18.45
C ASN A 16 -0.10 1.22 -18.63
N GLY A 17 -0.81 1.58 -17.55
CA GLY A 17 -2.23 1.97 -17.61
C GLY A 17 -3.17 0.83 -18.00
N LYS A 18 -2.77 -0.43 -17.82
CA LYS A 18 -3.55 -1.61 -18.24
C LYS A 18 -4.43 -2.18 -17.14
N ALA A 19 -4.13 -1.88 -15.87
CA ALA A 19 -4.83 -2.41 -14.70
C ALA A 19 -4.62 -1.53 -13.47
N SER A 20 -5.42 -1.75 -12.42
CA SER A 20 -5.15 -1.26 -11.07
C SER A 20 -4.42 -2.33 -10.24
N LEU A 21 -3.82 -1.96 -9.10
CA LEU A 21 -3.26 -2.97 -8.19
C LEU A 21 -4.32 -3.96 -7.69
N ASN A 22 -5.56 -3.50 -7.49
CA ASN A 22 -6.67 -4.36 -7.05
C ASN A 22 -6.95 -5.50 -8.04
N SER A 23 -6.72 -5.30 -9.34
CA SER A 23 -6.88 -6.36 -10.34
C SER A 23 -5.59 -7.07 -10.70
N SER A 24 -4.43 -6.39 -10.68
CA SER A 24 -3.16 -7.00 -11.11
C SER A 24 -2.45 -7.79 -10.02
N LEU A 25 -2.56 -7.40 -8.75
CA LEU A 25 -1.84 -8.02 -7.63
C LEU A 25 -2.36 -9.41 -7.25
N PRO A 26 -3.69 -9.68 -7.17
CA PRO A 26 -4.19 -11.02 -6.82
C PRO A 26 -3.64 -12.11 -7.75
N LEU A 27 -3.58 -11.84 -9.06
CA LEU A 27 -3.04 -12.76 -10.07
C LEU A 27 -1.56 -13.13 -9.84
N GLN A 28 -0.80 -12.27 -9.15
CA GLN A 28 0.58 -12.57 -8.77
C GLN A 28 0.66 -13.25 -7.41
N LEU A 29 -0.19 -12.89 -6.45
CA LEU A 29 -0.24 -13.50 -5.11
C LEU A 29 -0.57 -15.00 -5.17
N ASP A 30 -1.39 -15.44 -6.13
CA ASP A 30 -1.68 -16.86 -6.37
C ASP A 30 -0.44 -17.68 -6.72
N LYS A 31 0.62 -17.02 -7.20
CA LYS A 31 1.90 -17.64 -7.61
C LYS A 31 2.98 -17.50 -6.53
N VAL A 32 2.65 -16.93 -5.38
CA VAL A 32 3.56 -16.67 -4.25
C VAL A 32 3.14 -17.55 -3.06
N GLU A 33 4.13 -18.12 -2.38
CA GLU A 33 3.94 -18.91 -1.18
C GLU A 33 3.20 -18.11 -0.10
N ALA A 34 2.37 -18.75 0.71
CA ALA A 34 1.52 -18.05 1.69
C ALA A 34 2.31 -17.12 2.62
N ARG A 35 3.48 -17.56 3.12
CA ARG A 35 4.37 -16.77 3.99
C ARG A 35 4.93 -15.50 3.34
N ASP A 36 4.99 -15.47 2.01
CA ASP A 36 5.63 -14.41 1.22
C ASP A 36 4.61 -13.41 0.64
N ARG A 37 3.30 -13.68 0.82
CA ARG A 37 2.21 -12.82 0.33
C ARG A 37 2.20 -11.47 1.01
N GLY A 38 2.38 -11.42 2.34
CA GLY A 38 2.43 -10.17 3.10
C GLY A 38 3.55 -9.25 2.60
N LEU A 39 4.76 -9.78 2.42
CA LEU A 39 5.86 -9.03 1.82
C LEU A 39 5.55 -8.58 0.38
N THR A 40 4.93 -9.43 -0.43
CA THR A 40 4.56 -9.04 -1.81
C THR A 40 3.56 -7.88 -1.84
N GLN A 41 2.58 -7.88 -0.94
CA GLN A 41 1.61 -6.80 -0.79
C GLN A 41 2.28 -5.51 -0.32
N ASP A 42 3.12 -5.59 0.72
CA ASP A 42 3.88 -4.45 1.24
C ASP A 42 4.73 -3.79 0.14
N LEU A 43 5.49 -4.60 -0.62
CA LEU A 43 6.29 -4.11 -1.75
C LEU A 43 5.42 -3.46 -2.83
N ALA A 44 4.31 -4.07 -3.23
CA ALA A 44 3.46 -3.55 -4.29
C ALA A 44 2.77 -2.24 -3.89
N PHE A 45 2.06 -2.23 -2.75
CA PHE A 45 1.35 -1.04 -2.27
C PHE A 45 2.31 0.06 -1.82
N GLY A 46 3.40 -0.30 -1.15
CA GLY A 46 4.41 0.63 -0.70
C GLY A 46 5.13 1.33 -1.84
N THR A 47 5.53 0.60 -2.89
CA THR A 47 6.10 1.21 -4.10
C THR A 47 5.09 2.10 -4.81
N ALA A 48 3.81 1.71 -4.91
CA ALA A 48 2.79 2.56 -5.52
C ALA A 48 2.53 3.84 -4.72
N ARG A 49 2.45 3.74 -3.39
CA ARG A 49 2.27 4.88 -2.48
C ARG A 49 3.39 5.91 -2.65
N TRP A 50 4.64 5.44 -2.65
CA TRP A 50 5.81 6.30 -2.76
C TRP A 50 6.28 6.54 -4.19
N TYR A 51 5.48 6.15 -5.20
CA TYR A 51 5.88 6.16 -6.61
C TYR A 51 6.46 7.50 -7.08
N PRO A 52 5.85 8.68 -6.83
CA PRO A 52 6.43 9.94 -7.29
C PRO A 52 7.82 10.23 -6.71
N ARG A 53 8.03 9.88 -5.43
CA ARG A 53 9.32 10.05 -4.75
C ARG A 53 10.37 9.06 -5.26
N LEU A 54 10.00 7.78 -5.39
CA LEU A 54 10.87 6.72 -5.91
C LEU A 54 11.25 6.97 -7.38
N SER A 55 10.31 7.40 -8.20
CA SER A 55 10.53 7.71 -9.62
C SER A 55 11.46 8.91 -9.79
N ALA A 56 11.30 9.97 -8.99
CA ALA A 56 12.21 11.11 -9.01
C ALA A 56 13.64 10.72 -8.61
N LEU A 57 13.79 9.90 -7.56
CA LEU A 57 15.09 9.36 -7.16
C LEU A 57 15.70 8.47 -8.25
N ALA A 58 14.92 7.57 -8.84
CA ALA A 58 15.37 6.72 -9.94
C ALA A 58 15.87 7.57 -11.12
N ASN A 59 15.16 8.63 -11.50
CA ASN A 59 15.56 9.54 -12.58
C ASN A 59 16.85 10.31 -12.28
N LYS A 60 17.16 10.59 -11.01
CA LYS A 60 18.46 11.18 -10.63
C LYS A 60 19.61 10.18 -10.72
N LEU A 61 19.35 8.92 -10.42
CA LEU A 61 20.37 7.87 -10.40
C LEU A 61 20.61 7.24 -11.77
N LEU A 62 19.63 7.30 -12.67
CA LEU A 62 19.71 6.76 -14.03
C LEU A 62 20.37 7.78 -14.97
N GLN A 63 21.28 7.30 -15.82
CA GLN A 63 21.83 8.12 -16.91
C GLN A 63 20.78 8.39 -18.01
N LYS A 64 19.86 7.46 -18.23
CA LYS A 64 18.78 7.55 -19.21
C LYS A 64 17.51 6.92 -18.63
N PRO A 65 16.33 7.51 -18.86
CA PRO A 65 15.08 6.92 -18.43
C PRO A 65 14.80 5.61 -19.18
N PHE A 66 13.96 4.75 -18.58
CA PHE A 66 13.50 3.53 -19.24
C PHE A 66 12.55 3.85 -20.41
N LYS A 67 12.56 2.97 -21.41
CA LYS A 67 11.55 2.98 -22.48
C LYS A 67 10.29 2.29 -21.97
N ALA A 68 9.14 2.55 -22.61
CA ALA A 68 7.88 1.88 -22.27
C ALA A 68 7.98 0.33 -22.33
N ALA A 69 8.80 -0.21 -23.25
CA ALA A 69 9.06 -1.65 -23.35
C ALA A 69 9.81 -2.23 -22.13
N ASP A 70 10.39 -1.38 -21.29
CA ASP A 70 11.18 -1.70 -20.09
C ASP A 70 10.51 -1.30 -18.77
N ALA A 71 9.20 -1.03 -18.79
CA ALA A 71 8.41 -0.72 -17.60
C ALA A 71 8.45 -1.82 -16.52
N ASP A 72 8.76 -3.07 -16.89
CA ASP A 72 8.99 -4.17 -15.95
C ASP A 72 10.31 -4.05 -15.17
N VAL A 73 11.38 -3.58 -15.83
CA VAL A 73 12.65 -3.27 -15.20
C VAL A 73 12.53 -2.02 -14.34
N GLU A 74 11.79 -1.01 -14.81
CA GLU A 74 11.47 0.18 -14.02
C GLU A 74 10.70 -0.20 -12.75
N ALA A 75 9.63 -0.98 -12.85
CA ALA A 75 8.88 -1.45 -11.69
C ALA A 75 9.78 -2.22 -10.71
N LEU A 76 10.66 -3.09 -11.22
CA LEU A 76 11.60 -3.84 -10.39
C LEU A 76 12.62 -2.94 -9.69
N LEU A 77 13.13 -1.90 -10.37
CA LEU A 77 14.00 -0.90 -9.77
C LEU A 77 13.29 -0.16 -8.63
N LEU A 78 12.05 0.29 -8.86
CA LEU A 78 11.27 1.02 -7.87
C LEU A 78 10.95 0.15 -6.64
N VAL A 79 10.69 -1.14 -6.84
CA VAL A 79 10.58 -2.13 -5.74
C VAL A 79 11.90 -2.25 -4.96
N GLY A 80 13.04 -2.25 -5.65
CA GLY A 80 14.36 -2.22 -5.00
C GLY A 80 14.59 -0.97 -4.16
N LEU A 81 14.29 0.21 -4.72
CA LEU A 81 14.42 1.48 -4.02
C LEU A 81 13.47 1.57 -2.81
N TYR A 82 12.23 1.09 -2.95
CA TYR A 82 11.27 1.05 -1.85
C TYR A 82 11.80 0.22 -0.68
N GLN A 83 12.39 -0.95 -0.95
CA GLN A 83 12.98 -1.78 0.10
C GLN A 83 14.10 -1.06 0.85
N LEU A 84 15.00 -0.39 0.13
CA LEU A 84 16.12 0.33 0.74
C LEU A 84 15.68 1.49 1.63
N LEU A 85 14.57 2.15 1.29
CA LEU A 85 14.15 3.38 1.94
C LEU A 85 13.09 3.18 3.02
N TYR A 86 12.21 2.19 2.87
CA TYR A 86 10.99 2.09 3.66
C TYR A 86 10.78 0.74 4.35
N THR A 87 11.71 -0.21 4.18
CA THR A 87 11.60 -1.53 4.81
C THR A 87 12.78 -1.82 5.73
N ARG A 88 12.65 -2.83 6.58
CA ARG A 88 13.74 -3.33 7.44
C ARG A 88 14.56 -4.44 6.78
N VAL A 89 14.35 -4.71 5.48
CA VAL A 89 15.12 -5.74 4.76
C VAL A 89 16.59 -5.29 4.68
N PRO A 90 17.56 -6.12 5.07
CA PRO A 90 18.97 -5.77 4.94
C PRO A 90 19.33 -5.38 3.51
N ALA A 91 20.06 -4.27 3.33
CA ALA A 91 20.32 -3.69 2.02
C ALA A 91 20.94 -4.68 1.02
N HIS A 92 21.88 -5.53 1.47
CA HIS A 92 22.49 -6.55 0.61
C HIS A 92 21.46 -7.57 0.08
N ALA A 93 20.50 -7.97 0.91
CA ALA A 93 19.43 -8.88 0.53
C ALA A 93 18.42 -8.18 -0.39
N ALA A 94 18.01 -6.95 -0.08
CA ALA A 94 17.13 -6.16 -0.94
C ALA A 94 17.70 -5.99 -2.35
N ILE A 95 19.00 -5.66 -2.46
CA ILE A 95 19.69 -5.51 -3.75
C ILE A 95 19.82 -6.86 -4.45
N GLY A 96 20.35 -7.89 -3.76
CA GLY A 96 20.60 -9.20 -4.34
C GLY A 96 19.34 -9.87 -4.89
N GLU A 97 18.26 -9.89 -4.10
CA GLU A 97 16.97 -10.46 -4.50
C GLU A 97 16.34 -9.69 -5.66
N THR A 98 16.41 -8.35 -5.64
CA THR A 98 15.87 -7.50 -6.72
C THR A 98 16.64 -7.73 -8.02
N VAL A 99 17.98 -7.72 -7.98
CA VAL A 99 18.84 -7.94 -9.14
C VAL A 99 18.65 -9.36 -9.70
N GLY A 100 18.51 -10.36 -8.83
CA GLY A 100 18.25 -11.75 -9.22
C GLY A 100 16.96 -11.94 -10.03
N CYS A 101 15.98 -11.05 -9.88
CA CYS A 101 14.72 -11.11 -10.63
C CYS A 101 14.86 -10.74 -12.12
N ALA A 102 15.94 -10.08 -12.54
CA ALA A 102 16.14 -9.63 -13.92
C ALA A 102 16.15 -10.78 -14.95
N ASP A 103 16.71 -11.95 -14.59
CA ASP A 103 16.68 -13.12 -15.48
C ASP A 103 15.25 -13.62 -15.71
N LYS A 104 14.41 -13.56 -14.66
CA LYS A 104 13.02 -14.02 -14.72
C LYS A 104 12.14 -13.05 -15.52
N LEU A 105 12.58 -11.82 -15.73
CA LEU A 105 12.02 -10.88 -16.69
C LEU A 105 12.56 -11.06 -18.12
N LYS A 106 13.44 -12.03 -18.36
CA LYS A 106 14.15 -12.24 -19.64
C LYS A 106 14.98 -11.03 -20.06
N LYS A 107 15.51 -10.28 -19.08
CA LYS A 107 16.32 -9.06 -19.28
C LYS A 107 17.63 -9.14 -18.49
N PRO A 108 18.53 -10.10 -18.79
CA PRO A 108 19.78 -10.28 -18.05
C PRO A 108 20.69 -9.04 -18.11
N TRP A 109 20.60 -8.24 -19.18
CA TRP A 109 21.30 -6.96 -19.31
C TRP A 109 20.99 -5.98 -18.17
N ALA A 110 19.80 -6.07 -17.57
CA ALA A 110 19.37 -5.16 -16.52
C ALA A 110 20.05 -5.44 -15.18
N LYS A 111 20.69 -6.60 -14.98
CA LYS A 111 21.35 -6.94 -13.71
C LYS A 111 22.41 -5.92 -13.30
N GLY A 112 23.30 -5.59 -14.23
CA GLY A 112 24.38 -4.63 -13.97
C GLY A 112 23.83 -3.24 -13.65
N LEU A 113 22.82 -2.81 -14.42
CA LEU A 113 22.13 -1.54 -14.22
C LEU A 113 21.44 -1.48 -12.85
N LEU A 114 20.58 -2.46 -12.53
CA LEU A 114 19.86 -2.52 -11.26
C LEU A 114 20.83 -2.54 -10.08
N ASN A 115 21.88 -3.36 -10.14
CA ASN A 115 22.88 -3.43 -9.07
C ASN A 115 23.60 -2.08 -8.90
N ALA A 116 24.07 -1.46 -9.99
CA ALA A 116 24.75 -0.18 -9.92
C ALA A 116 23.86 0.93 -9.35
N VAL A 117 22.62 1.05 -9.86
CA VAL A 117 21.67 2.08 -9.42
C VAL A 117 21.29 1.88 -7.96
N LEU A 118 20.97 0.66 -7.53
CA LEU A 118 20.60 0.39 -6.14
C LEU A 118 21.78 0.54 -5.17
N ARG A 119 23.01 0.24 -5.60
CA ARG A 119 24.21 0.50 -4.81
C ARG A 119 24.52 1.98 -4.67
N ASN A 120 24.27 2.77 -5.71
CA ASN A 120 24.34 4.22 -5.63
C ASN A 120 23.26 4.76 -4.68
N ALA A 121 22.01 4.29 -4.81
CA ALA A 121 20.93 4.65 -3.90
C ALA A 121 21.29 4.32 -2.44
N GLN A 122 21.84 3.14 -2.16
CA GLN A 122 22.28 2.75 -0.82
C GLN A 122 23.26 3.76 -0.18
N ARG A 123 24.10 4.42 -0.98
CA ARG A 123 25.10 5.38 -0.49
C ARG A 123 24.56 6.81 -0.43
N ASP A 124 23.83 7.22 -1.46
CA ASP A 124 23.60 8.63 -1.75
C ASP A 124 22.13 9.05 -1.60
N SER A 125 21.20 8.12 -1.30
CA SER A 125 19.76 8.43 -1.33
C SER A 125 19.34 9.53 -0.36
N GLU A 126 19.96 9.63 0.81
CA GLU A 126 19.62 10.66 1.80
C GLU A 126 19.93 12.06 1.25
N ALA A 127 21.14 12.27 0.74
CA ALA A 127 21.55 13.53 0.12
C ALA A 127 20.71 13.85 -1.13
N LEU A 128 20.51 12.88 -2.01
CA LEU A 128 19.71 13.06 -3.23
C LEU A 128 18.24 13.38 -2.92
N LEU A 129 17.66 12.76 -1.88
CA LEU A 129 16.30 13.06 -1.47
C LEU A 129 16.18 14.44 -0.83
N ALA A 130 17.14 14.85 0.00
CA ALA A 130 17.19 16.20 0.55
C ALA A 130 17.25 17.25 -0.58
N GLU A 131 18.04 16.99 -1.63
CA GLU A 131 18.06 17.83 -2.83
C GLU A 131 16.72 17.84 -3.55
N LEU A 132 15.97 16.73 -3.62
CA LEU A 132 14.71 16.64 -4.35
C LEU A 132 13.49 17.16 -3.58
N GLU A 133 13.58 17.30 -2.25
CA GLU A 133 12.44 17.67 -1.40
C GLU A 133 11.91 19.10 -1.61
N HIS A 134 12.64 19.95 -2.36
CA HIS A 134 12.11 21.23 -2.82
C HIS A 134 10.92 21.07 -3.79
N ASP A 135 10.80 19.93 -4.49
CA ASP A 135 9.62 19.61 -5.30
C ASP A 135 8.52 19.00 -4.40
N PRO A 136 7.36 19.68 -4.23
CA PRO A 136 6.27 19.15 -3.43
C PRO A 136 5.78 17.77 -3.88
N VAL A 137 5.91 17.43 -5.17
CA VAL A 137 5.57 16.10 -5.72
C VAL A 137 6.38 15.00 -5.07
N VAL A 138 7.69 15.23 -4.90
CA VAL A 138 8.60 14.28 -4.26
C VAL A 138 8.34 14.27 -2.75
N ARG A 139 8.28 15.46 -2.13
CA ARG A 139 8.11 15.59 -0.68
C ARG A 139 6.87 14.88 -0.16
N THR A 140 5.74 15.09 -0.83
CA THR A 140 4.45 14.54 -0.40
C THR A 140 4.09 13.23 -1.07
N ALA A 141 4.83 12.78 -2.09
CA ALA A 141 4.50 11.62 -2.92
C ALA A 141 3.11 11.69 -3.59
N HIS A 142 2.65 12.88 -3.97
CA HIS A 142 1.37 13.10 -4.66
C HIS A 142 1.59 13.80 -6.02
N PRO A 143 0.81 13.46 -7.06
CA PRO A 143 0.93 14.14 -8.36
C PRO A 143 0.46 15.60 -8.27
N ARG A 144 1.04 16.47 -9.13
CA ARG A 144 0.77 17.93 -9.12
C ARG A 144 -0.71 18.28 -9.20
N TRP A 145 -1.47 17.55 -10.03
CA TRP A 145 -2.91 17.82 -10.21
C TRP A 145 -3.68 17.60 -8.90
N LEU A 146 -3.35 16.56 -8.13
CA LEU A 146 -4.03 16.24 -6.87
C LEU A 146 -3.66 17.25 -5.80
N GLN A 147 -2.38 17.63 -5.71
CA GLN A 147 -1.95 18.69 -4.80
C GLN A 147 -2.64 20.02 -5.09
N LYS A 148 -2.82 20.37 -6.37
CA LYS A 148 -3.53 21.58 -6.77
C LYS A 148 -4.98 21.54 -6.27
N SER A 149 -5.68 20.42 -6.45
CA SER A 149 -7.04 20.24 -5.92
C SER A 149 -7.07 20.32 -4.40
N LEU A 150 -6.19 19.61 -3.70
CA LEU A 150 -6.14 19.61 -2.24
C LEU A 150 -5.89 21.02 -1.69
N LYS A 151 -4.97 21.78 -2.28
CA LYS A 151 -4.71 23.18 -1.89
C LYS A 151 -5.89 24.11 -2.15
N ALA A 152 -6.66 23.86 -3.20
CA ALA A 152 -7.81 24.70 -3.55
C ALA A 152 -8.97 24.53 -2.55
N PHE A 153 -9.20 23.31 -2.05
CA PHE A 153 -10.30 23.00 -1.14
C PHE A 153 -9.90 23.00 0.35
N TRP A 154 -8.63 22.70 0.66
CA TRP A 154 -8.08 22.59 2.01
C TRP A 154 -6.71 23.27 2.11
N PRO A 155 -6.62 24.60 1.92
CA PRO A 155 -5.35 25.33 1.82
C PRO A 155 -4.47 25.20 3.08
N GLU A 156 -5.07 25.04 4.26
CA GLU A 156 -4.37 24.92 5.53
C GLU A 156 -4.03 23.46 5.88
N GLN A 157 -4.79 22.48 5.35
CA GLN A 157 -4.70 21.08 5.76
C GLN A 157 -4.09 20.16 4.69
N TRP A 158 -3.84 20.64 3.47
CA TRP A 158 -3.44 19.77 2.35
C TRP A 158 -2.18 18.94 2.64
N GLU A 159 -1.21 19.45 3.39
CA GLU A 159 -0.02 18.68 3.77
C GLU A 159 -0.33 17.58 4.77
N ALA A 160 -1.20 17.87 5.75
CA ALA A 160 -1.67 16.87 6.71
C ALA A 160 -2.49 15.77 6.00
N ILE A 161 -3.32 16.13 5.01
CA ILE A 161 -4.04 15.17 4.17
C ILE A 161 -3.05 14.29 3.39
N CYS A 162 -2.04 14.87 2.75
CA CYS A 162 -1.01 14.10 2.06
C CYS A 162 -0.25 13.17 3.00
N ALA A 163 0.06 13.62 4.22
CA ALA A 163 0.72 12.81 5.24
C ALA A 163 -0.16 11.63 5.68
N ALA A 164 -1.45 11.88 5.92
CA ALA A 164 -2.43 10.84 6.26
C ALA A 164 -2.61 9.81 5.13
N ASN A 165 -2.66 10.25 3.87
CA ASN A 165 -2.74 9.37 2.70
C ASN A 165 -1.52 8.43 2.57
N ASN A 166 -0.35 8.88 3.04
CA ASN A 166 0.89 8.08 3.04
C ASN A 166 1.06 7.20 4.28
N ALA A 167 0.23 7.38 5.31
CA ALA A 167 0.29 6.54 6.49
C ALA A 167 -0.13 5.09 6.15
N HIS A 168 0.24 4.15 7.02
CA HIS A 168 -0.29 2.80 6.92
C HIS A 168 -1.79 2.84 7.23
N PRO A 169 -2.67 2.29 6.37
CA PRO A 169 -4.10 2.32 6.63
C PRO A 169 -4.44 1.48 7.88
N PRO A 170 -5.31 1.98 8.77
CA PRO A 170 -5.80 1.18 9.88
C PRO A 170 -6.68 0.03 9.36
N MET A 171 -6.68 -1.10 10.07
CA MET A 171 -7.66 -2.16 9.83
C MET A 171 -8.89 -1.92 10.69
N ILE A 172 -9.97 -1.49 10.06
CA ILE A 172 -11.23 -1.15 10.73
C ILE A 172 -12.25 -2.25 10.48
N LEU A 173 -12.85 -2.72 11.56
CA LEU A 173 -13.93 -3.69 11.58
C LEU A 173 -15.25 -2.99 11.85
N ARG A 174 -16.34 -3.53 11.29
CA ARG A 174 -17.71 -3.22 11.67
C ARG A 174 -18.32 -4.44 12.35
N VAL A 175 -18.83 -4.24 13.56
CA VAL A 175 -19.52 -5.29 14.32
C VAL A 175 -20.96 -5.47 13.82
N ASN A 176 -21.35 -6.72 13.56
CA ASN A 176 -22.72 -7.07 13.24
C ASN A 176 -23.55 -7.16 14.53
N ARG A 177 -24.31 -6.11 14.79
CA ARG A 177 -25.20 -5.98 15.97
C ARG A 177 -26.25 -7.07 16.13
N ARG A 178 -26.53 -7.85 15.08
CA ARG A 178 -27.42 -9.01 15.19
C ARG A 178 -26.81 -10.16 16.00
N HIS A 179 -25.48 -10.17 16.16
CA HIS A 179 -24.76 -11.22 16.91
C HIS A 179 -24.17 -10.71 18.22
N LYS A 180 -23.53 -9.52 18.22
CA LYS A 180 -22.84 -8.96 19.40
C LYS A 180 -22.90 -7.44 19.40
N THR A 181 -22.79 -6.83 20.57
CA THR A 181 -22.46 -5.39 20.68
C THR A 181 -20.97 -5.15 20.40
N ARG A 182 -20.61 -3.90 20.09
CA ARG A 182 -19.20 -3.50 19.90
C ARG A 182 -18.34 -3.88 21.11
N ASP A 183 -18.83 -3.56 22.31
CA ASP A 183 -18.06 -3.76 23.55
C ASP A 183 -17.90 -5.26 23.88
N GLN A 184 -18.92 -6.08 23.61
CA GLN A 184 -18.80 -7.54 23.72
C GLN A 184 -17.77 -8.10 22.73
N TYR A 185 -17.70 -7.56 21.52
CA TYR A 185 -16.71 -8.00 20.54
C TYR A 185 -15.29 -7.52 20.90
N LEU A 186 -15.14 -6.31 21.44
CA LEU A 186 -13.85 -5.84 21.98
C LEU A 186 -13.32 -6.76 23.09
N GLN A 187 -14.19 -7.21 23.99
CA GLN A 187 -13.81 -8.18 25.02
C GLN A 187 -13.34 -9.51 24.39
N LEU A 188 -14.05 -10.02 23.39
CA LEU A 188 -13.67 -11.24 22.67
C LEU A 188 -12.31 -11.11 21.96
N LEU A 189 -12.02 -9.94 21.38
CA LEU A 189 -10.71 -9.65 20.80
C LEU A 189 -9.61 -9.67 21.86
N ALA A 190 -9.84 -9.05 23.02
CA ALA A 190 -8.89 -9.07 24.13
C ALA A 190 -8.63 -10.49 24.67
N GLU A 191 -9.68 -11.33 24.77
CA GLU A 191 -9.58 -12.75 25.13
C GLU A 191 -8.79 -13.58 24.10
N SER A 192 -8.69 -13.08 22.86
CA SER A 192 -7.93 -13.68 21.76
C SER A 192 -6.57 -13.00 21.53
N ASP A 193 -6.09 -12.21 22.49
CA ASP A 193 -4.84 -11.43 22.42
C ASP A 193 -4.75 -10.44 21.24
N VAL A 194 -5.90 -10.00 20.71
CA VAL A 194 -5.97 -8.98 19.65
C VAL A 194 -6.23 -7.61 20.27
N GLN A 195 -5.22 -6.73 20.21
CA GLN A 195 -5.33 -5.36 20.69
C GLN A 195 -6.17 -4.50 19.73
N ALA A 196 -7.21 -3.86 20.26
CA ALA A 196 -8.14 -3.06 19.48
C ALA A 196 -8.81 -1.97 20.32
N GLN A 197 -9.33 -0.94 19.65
CA GLN A 197 -9.98 0.21 20.28
C GLN A 197 -11.30 0.52 19.56
N PRO A 198 -12.30 1.10 20.23
CA PRO A 198 -13.49 1.60 19.55
C PRO A 198 -13.12 2.71 18.57
N CYS A 199 -13.83 2.77 17.44
CA CYS A 199 -13.85 3.91 16.54
C CYS A 199 -14.41 5.17 17.23
N VAL A 200 -14.03 6.35 16.73
CA VAL A 200 -14.38 7.64 17.34
C VAL A 200 -15.83 8.03 17.05
N TYR A 201 -16.27 7.83 15.82
CA TYR A 201 -17.56 8.24 15.27
C TYR A 201 -18.48 7.04 15.04
N SER A 202 -17.97 5.92 14.54
CA SER A 202 -18.82 4.75 14.29
C SER A 202 -19.19 4.04 15.58
N ARG A 203 -20.50 3.86 15.81
CA ARG A 203 -21.03 3.08 16.94
C ARG A 203 -20.68 1.59 16.89
N ASP A 204 -20.49 1.06 15.69
CA ASP A 204 -20.20 -0.35 15.43
C ASP A 204 -18.72 -0.60 15.08
N GLY A 205 -17.93 0.48 14.98
CA GLY A 205 -16.56 0.45 14.48
C GLY A 205 -15.55 0.07 15.54
N ILE A 206 -14.58 -0.74 15.14
CA ILE A 206 -13.41 -1.12 15.93
C ILE A 206 -12.16 -0.95 15.06
N VAL A 207 -11.15 -0.26 15.57
CA VAL A 207 -9.83 -0.19 14.95
C VAL A 207 -8.88 -1.17 15.63
N LEU A 208 -8.24 -2.04 14.84
CA LEU A 208 -7.20 -2.91 15.36
C LEU A 208 -5.88 -2.15 15.51
N ALA A 209 -5.12 -2.45 16.57
CA ALA A 209 -3.78 -1.89 16.75
C ALA A 209 -2.82 -2.38 15.66
N GLU A 210 -2.95 -3.65 15.28
CA GLU A 210 -2.21 -4.27 14.17
C GLU A 210 -3.16 -4.98 13.23
N ALA A 211 -2.96 -4.80 11.92
CA ALA A 211 -3.75 -5.50 10.91
C ALA A 211 -3.37 -7.00 10.90
N CYS A 212 -4.37 -7.86 10.74
CA CYS A 212 -4.16 -9.30 10.70
C CYS A 212 -4.99 -9.96 9.58
N ASP A 213 -4.74 -11.25 9.34
CA ASP A 213 -5.58 -12.03 8.45
C ASP A 213 -7.00 -12.13 9.02
N VAL A 214 -8.00 -11.80 8.21
CA VAL A 214 -9.42 -11.84 8.62
C VAL A 214 -9.86 -13.21 9.12
N ARG A 215 -9.20 -14.29 8.68
CA ARG A 215 -9.48 -15.67 9.12
C ARG A 215 -9.05 -15.94 10.57
N ASN A 216 -8.18 -15.08 11.11
CA ASN A 216 -7.75 -15.15 12.51
C ASN A 216 -8.70 -14.37 13.43
N LEU A 217 -9.64 -13.60 12.88
CA LEU A 217 -10.61 -12.83 13.67
C LEU A 217 -11.77 -13.73 14.12
N PRO A 218 -12.10 -13.76 15.43
CA PRO A 218 -13.19 -14.57 15.95
C PRO A 218 -14.54 -14.26 15.28
N GLY A 219 -15.20 -15.26 14.70
CA GLY A 219 -16.54 -15.05 14.14
C GLY A 219 -16.56 -14.42 12.74
N PHE A 220 -15.41 -14.24 12.06
CA PHE A 220 -15.38 -13.64 10.71
C PHE A 220 -16.19 -14.46 9.70
N ALA A 221 -15.99 -15.79 9.68
CA ALA A 221 -16.70 -16.68 8.76
C ALA A 221 -18.20 -16.78 9.07
N GLU A 222 -18.56 -16.56 10.34
CA GLU A 222 -19.90 -16.57 10.88
C GLU A 222 -20.63 -15.23 10.70
N GLY A 223 -19.96 -14.22 10.13
CA GLY A 223 -20.55 -12.91 9.85
C GLY A 223 -20.75 -12.04 11.10
N TRP A 224 -20.02 -12.30 12.18
CA TRP A 224 -20.07 -11.48 13.40
C TRP A 224 -19.47 -10.09 13.15
N ILE A 225 -18.53 -9.99 12.23
CA ILE A 225 -17.90 -8.73 11.83
C ILE A 225 -17.65 -8.70 10.31
N SER A 226 -17.32 -7.52 9.79
CA SER A 226 -16.84 -7.30 8.43
C SER A 226 -15.73 -6.25 8.43
N VAL A 227 -14.79 -6.31 7.47
CA VAL A 227 -13.81 -5.21 7.29
C VAL A 227 -14.49 -4.06 6.55
N GLN A 228 -14.56 -2.88 7.17
CA GLN A 228 -15.16 -1.68 6.58
C GLN A 228 -14.58 -0.44 7.24
N ASP A 229 -14.15 0.54 6.43
CA ASP A 229 -13.65 1.83 6.93
C ASP A 229 -14.71 2.56 7.77
N GLU A 230 -14.26 3.28 8.80
CA GLU A 230 -15.14 3.98 9.74
C GLU A 230 -16.08 4.96 9.05
N ALA A 231 -15.59 5.76 8.10
CA ALA A 231 -16.42 6.76 7.43
C ALA A 231 -17.55 6.11 6.63
N ALA A 232 -17.29 4.95 6.02
CA ALA A 232 -18.30 4.19 5.28
C ALA A 232 -19.38 3.60 6.19
N GLN A 233 -19.07 3.33 7.46
CA GLN A 233 -20.05 2.82 8.43
C GLN A 233 -21.10 3.88 8.81
N LEU A 234 -20.74 5.17 8.74
CA LEU A 234 -21.63 6.28 9.10
C LEU A 234 -22.80 6.44 8.12
N ALA A 235 -22.63 6.02 6.86
CA ALA A 235 -23.62 6.22 5.81
C ALA A 235 -24.99 5.65 6.16
N ALA A 236 -25.04 4.43 6.72
CA ALA A 236 -26.30 3.77 7.06
C ALA A 236 -27.09 4.52 8.14
N ASP A 237 -26.39 5.13 9.10
CA ASP A 237 -27.02 5.87 10.20
C ASP A 237 -27.55 7.24 9.77
N LEU A 238 -27.03 7.78 8.66
CA LEU A 238 -27.51 9.03 8.07
C LEU A 238 -28.74 8.86 7.17
N LEU A 239 -29.07 7.62 6.77
CA LEU A 239 -30.16 7.31 5.82
C LEU A 239 -31.55 7.13 6.47
N ASP A 240 -31.68 7.30 7.79
CA ASP A 240 -32.92 7.13 8.59
C ASP A 240 -33.76 5.91 8.17
N LEU A 241 -33.08 4.76 8.12
CA LEU A 241 -33.66 3.51 7.63
C LEU A 241 -34.64 2.88 8.64
N ALA A 242 -35.74 2.33 8.14
CA ALA A 242 -36.75 1.63 8.93
C ALA A 242 -37.14 0.27 8.32
N PRO A 243 -37.53 -0.73 9.14
CA PRO A 243 -38.05 -1.99 8.64
C PRO A 243 -39.20 -1.82 7.65
N GLY A 244 -39.20 -2.59 6.57
CA GLY A 244 -40.24 -2.56 5.53
C GLY A 244 -39.99 -1.56 4.39
N GLN A 245 -38.97 -0.70 4.50
CA GLN A 245 -38.56 0.18 3.41
C GLN A 245 -37.92 -0.62 2.26
N ARG A 246 -38.09 -0.11 1.04
CA ARG A 246 -37.37 -0.58 -0.16
C ARG A 246 -36.19 0.34 -0.40
N VAL A 247 -34.98 -0.18 -0.28
CA VAL A 247 -33.74 0.59 -0.38
C VAL A 247 -32.99 0.17 -1.65
N LEU A 248 -32.45 1.16 -2.36
CA LEU A 248 -31.52 0.96 -3.47
C LEU A 248 -30.11 1.34 -2.98
N ASP A 249 -29.15 0.45 -3.17
CA ASP A 249 -27.72 0.67 -2.94
C ASP A 249 -27.02 0.51 -4.30
N ALA A 250 -26.52 1.61 -4.87
CA ALA A 250 -26.09 1.71 -6.27
C ALA A 250 -24.74 2.41 -6.42
#